data_AF-A0A9D6IRP7-F1
#
_entry.id   AF-A0A9D6IRP7-F1
#
_cell.length_a   1.000
_cell.length_b   1.000
_cell.length_c   1.000
_cell.angle_alpha   90.00
_cell.angle_beta   90.00
_cell.angle_gamma   90.00
#
_symmetry.space_group_name_H-M   'P 1'
#
loop_
_entity.id
_entity.type
_entity.pdbx_description
1 polymer ?
#
loop_
_entity_poly.entity_id
_entity_poly.type
_entity_poly.pdbx_seq_one_letter_code
_entity_poly.pdbx_strand_id
1 'polypeptide(L)'
;MSDPARPGLPDACVFHVWGCRGSRNLEIGRSRIGRCTSCYSLIAGDELIVFDAGRGLSSLSVAMSRDPRYQNVRNVTILLSHAHMDHWEGLKDADWFWLKDKPLDITLLGPAEAVETARVAFAHPSYVPLEQLTSGSNVRFRAEVLHAGEQRSLGSFLLTTSPLNHYSGMGTTKRCLDTIGFRLSLASGPVVAYLSDHEPGTDLHASESLLTAGASLILVDAHYLNIADHAFGHGSVEHAARLARNLPETVVIAGHTGSLLADEEIIAAVLRHAAGIDNCRIAREGDSYRWSSREGKFAGAHYARARKTAGGAPPASGIGILKHELRIPVHRILSYCDLLRQEMEEAKDRTYIDDVRTVQKAADELLFLLERTDQQEERVPSEPASSVMPVAPENAPLPGTRSESEIGASPSSSAPGRILVVSHDEATLDVLSRFLAGKGYRVTVAAEGRQAIEDVGHQSYDLVLLEADMPSISGLDVVHALRKTRGKADLPVILVLSSEQRSQYEEALRSGANDCTARPLDFPILLARVESLVALRKAVALSRRLEQQLSGSSGDRTSESQGQ
;
A
#
# COMPACT_ATOMS: atom_id res chain seq x y z
N MET A 1 15.79 33.13 -24.15
CA MET A 1 15.98 33.79 -22.85
C MET A 1 16.31 32.69 -21.85
N SER A 2 17.57 32.59 -21.46
CA SER A 2 18.08 31.58 -20.52
C SER A 2 17.75 32.00 -19.09
N ASP A 3 17.00 31.16 -18.38
CA ASP A 3 16.70 31.29 -16.96
C ASP A 3 18.01 31.19 -16.14
N PRO A 4 18.35 32.15 -15.27
CA PRO A 4 19.58 32.10 -14.48
C PRO A 4 19.47 30.96 -13.47
N ALA A 5 20.22 29.87 -13.71
CA ALA A 5 20.35 28.75 -12.80
C ALA A 5 20.58 29.24 -11.36
N ARG A 6 19.63 28.94 -10.46
CA ARG A 6 19.74 29.26 -9.04
C ARG A 6 21.02 28.61 -8.48
N PRO A 7 22.00 29.39 -8.00
CA PRO A 7 23.26 28.83 -7.53
C PRO A 7 23.00 27.87 -6.36
N GLY A 8 23.45 26.61 -6.49
CA GLY A 8 23.35 25.57 -5.45
C GLY A 8 22.17 24.59 -5.56
N LEU A 9 21.23 24.77 -6.49
CA LEU A 9 20.09 23.86 -6.67
C LEU A 9 20.50 22.41 -7.06
N PRO A 10 21.48 22.19 -7.97
CA PRO A 10 21.87 20.84 -8.36
C PRO A 10 22.46 20.03 -7.20
N ASP A 11 23.35 20.60 -6.38
CA ASP A 11 24.00 19.88 -5.26
C ASP A 11 23.06 19.58 -4.09
N ALA A 12 21.90 20.23 -4.06
CA ALA A 12 20.83 19.93 -3.12
C ALA A 12 19.97 18.73 -3.57
N CYS A 13 20.19 18.19 -4.78
CA CYS A 13 19.34 17.16 -5.35
C CYS A 13 19.57 15.78 -4.70
N VAL A 14 18.50 15.16 -4.21
CA VAL A 14 18.55 13.85 -3.57
C VAL A 14 17.40 12.97 -4.06
N PHE A 15 17.75 11.76 -4.51
CA PHE A 15 16.80 10.70 -4.85
C PHE A 15 16.63 9.73 -3.68
N HIS A 16 15.40 9.31 -3.41
CA HIS A 16 15.03 8.47 -2.27
C HIS A 16 14.11 7.32 -2.66
N VAL A 17 14.29 6.18 -1.99
CA VAL A 17 13.44 4.99 -2.11
C VAL A 17 12.56 4.86 -0.87
N TRP A 18 11.24 4.93 -1.06
CA TRP A 18 10.24 4.84 0.02
C TRP A 18 9.44 3.55 0.00
N GLY A 19 9.33 2.93 -1.17
CA GLY A 19 8.76 1.62 -1.39
C GLY A 19 9.25 1.05 -2.71
N CYS A 20 9.54 -0.24 -2.72
CA CYS A 20 10.22 -0.91 -3.83
C CYS A 20 9.66 -2.30 -4.15
N ARG A 21 8.49 -2.65 -3.60
CA ARG A 21 7.80 -3.91 -3.86
C ARG A 21 6.74 -3.76 -4.94
N GLY A 22 6.61 -4.79 -5.77
CA GLY A 22 5.57 -4.88 -6.78
C GLY A 22 4.31 -5.56 -6.29
N SER A 23 3.16 -5.13 -6.82
CA SER A 23 1.80 -5.67 -6.66
C SER A 23 1.20 -5.60 -5.26
N ARG A 24 1.97 -5.84 -4.19
CA ARG A 24 1.47 -5.87 -2.81
C ARG A 24 2.55 -5.54 -1.80
N ASN A 25 2.07 -5.09 -0.64
CA ASN A 25 2.88 -4.85 0.53
C ASN A 25 3.27 -6.18 1.22
N LEU A 26 4.42 -6.18 1.89
CA LEU A 26 4.85 -7.30 2.74
C LEU A 26 4.56 -7.03 4.22
N GLU A 27 4.44 -8.12 4.99
CA GLU A 27 4.37 -8.06 6.44
C GLU A 27 5.66 -7.50 7.05
N ILE A 28 5.53 -6.84 8.22
CA ILE A 28 6.66 -6.29 8.96
C ILE A 28 7.64 -7.42 9.31
N GLY A 29 8.94 -7.16 9.11
CA GLY A 29 10.01 -8.10 9.45
C GLY A 29 10.27 -9.22 8.43
N ARG A 30 9.46 -9.35 7.37
CA ARG A 30 9.68 -10.38 6.33
C ARG A 30 10.76 -10.03 5.30
N SER A 31 11.16 -8.77 5.24
CA SER A 31 12.04 -8.26 4.18
C SER A 31 12.98 -7.21 4.74
N ARG A 32 14.26 -7.34 4.39
CA ARG A 32 15.36 -6.39 4.61
C ARG A 32 15.52 -5.42 3.44
N ILE A 33 14.95 -5.73 2.28
CA ILE A 33 14.93 -4.86 1.10
C ILE A 33 13.88 -3.75 1.27
N GLY A 34 12.69 -4.09 1.74
CA GLY A 34 11.54 -3.18 1.82
C GLY A 34 10.20 -3.92 1.80
N ARG A 35 9.16 -3.30 2.32
CA ARG A 35 7.81 -3.87 2.45
C ARG A 35 6.74 -3.14 1.65
N CYS A 36 6.92 -1.86 1.40
CA CYS A 36 5.99 -0.95 0.78
C CYS A 36 6.03 -1.05 -0.75
N THR A 37 4.86 -0.88 -1.35
CA THR A 37 4.68 -0.76 -2.79
C THR A 37 5.33 0.52 -3.35
N SER A 38 5.58 0.53 -4.67
CA SER A 38 6.36 1.54 -5.39
C SER A 38 6.09 2.98 -4.94
N CYS A 39 7.14 3.62 -4.42
CA CYS A 39 7.15 5.05 -4.16
C CYS A 39 8.60 5.54 -4.07
N TYR A 40 8.94 6.53 -4.88
CA TYR A 40 10.28 7.11 -4.94
C TYR A 40 10.17 8.63 -5.00
N SER A 41 11.21 9.34 -4.59
CA SER A 41 11.16 10.81 -4.66
C SER A 41 12.47 11.43 -5.06
N LEU A 42 12.40 12.53 -5.80
CA LEU A 42 13.51 13.43 -6.13
C LEU A 42 13.21 14.81 -5.53
N ILE A 43 14.04 15.27 -4.61
CA ILE A 43 13.94 16.62 -4.04
C ILE A 43 15.00 17.54 -4.64
N ALA A 44 14.64 18.76 -5.02
CA ALA A 44 15.56 19.82 -5.40
C ALA A 44 15.02 21.18 -4.93
N GLY A 45 15.66 21.77 -3.90
CA GLY A 45 15.21 23.04 -3.33
C GLY A 45 13.84 22.94 -2.65
N ASP A 46 12.87 23.70 -3.14
CA ASP A 46 11.48 23.72 -2.67
C ASP A 46 10.54 22.78 -3.46
N GLU A 47 11.09 22.05 -4.44
CA GLU A 47 10.37 21.14 -5.32
C GLU A 47 10.63 19.68 -4.93
N LEU A 48 9.55 18.91 -4.85
CA LEU A 48 9.56 17.47 -4.58
C LEU A 48 8.80 16.76 -5.70
N ILE A 49 9.50 15.92 -6.46
CA ILE A 49 8.87 15.03 -7.43
C ILE A 49 8.74 13.64 -6.82
N VAL A 50 7.56 13.04 -6.89
CA VAL A 50 7.26 11.70 -6.39
C VAL A 50 6.93 10.82 -7.59
N PHE A 51 7.62 9.69 -7.73
CA PHE A 51 7.34 8.68 -8.74
C PHE A 51 6.53 7.56 -8.10
N ASP A 52 5.28 7.45 -8.54
CA ASP A 52 4.23 6.64 -7.97
C ASP A 52 3.97 6.90 -6.47
N ALA A 53 2.71 6.68 -6.12
CA ALA A 53 2.13 6.95 -4.81
C ALA A 53 1.63 5.66 -4.14
N GLY A 54 2.40 4.58 -4.21
CA GLY A 54 2.16 3.37 -3.43
C GLY A 54 2.29 3.61 -1.93
N ARG A 55 2.21 2.56 -1.11
CA ARG A 55 2.21 2.65 0.36
C ARG A 55 3.42 3.38 0.94
N GLY A 56 4.56 3.38 0.23
CA GLY A 56 5.76 4.13 0.61
C GLY A 56 5.51 5.63 0.77
N LEU A 57 4.47 6.18 0.13
CA LEU A 57 4.08 7.58 0.27
C LEU A 57 3.79 7.98 1.72
N SER A 58 3.26 7.05 2.52
CA SER A 58 3.01 7.29 3.95
C SER A 58 4.31 7.64 4.68
N SER A 59 5.37 6.86 4.44
CA SER A 59 6.71 7.09 5.01
C SER A 59 7.31 8.42 4.55
N LEU A 60 7.15 8.77 3.28
CA LEU A 60 7.57 10.08 2.75
C LEU A 60 6.82 11.22 3.45
N SER A 61 5.50 11.10 3.64
CA SER A 61 4.70 12.14 4.29
C SER A 61 5.12 12.41 5.75
N VAL A 62 5.50 11.35 6.48
CA VAL A 62 6.08 11.47 7.82
C VAL A 62 7.45 12.15 7.77
N ALA A 63 8.31 11.75 6.84
CA ALA A 63 9.62 12.38 6.66
C ALA A 63 9.48 13.87 6.32
N MET A 64 8.51 14.25 5.49
CA MET A 64 8.24 15.65 5.15
C MET A 64 7.90 16.54 6.35
N SER A 65 7.45 15.93 7.45
CA SER A 65 7.08 16.60 8.69
C SER A 65 8.23 16.71 9.69
N ARG A 66 9.22 15.81 9.61
CA ARG A 66 10.26 15.65 10.65
C ARG A 66 11.68 15.91 10.17
N ASP A 67 11.94 15.65 8.90
CA ASP A 67 13.28 15.71 8.34
C ASP A 67 13.56 17.12 7.79
N PRO A 68 14.62 17.80 8.28
CA PRO A 68 14.97 19.15 7.86
C PRO A 68 15.15 19.31 6.34
N ARG A 69 15.49 18.24 5.62
CA ARG A 69 15.65 18.27 4.15
C ARG A 69 14.37 18.71 3.44
N TYR A 70 13.20 18.37 3.99
CA TYR A 70 11.92 18.66 3.38
C TYR A 70 11.29 19.94 3.90
N GLN A 71 11.90 20.63 4.88
CA GLN A 71 11.31 21.80 5.54
C GLN A 71 10.92 22.91 4.55
N ASN A 72 11.75 23.09 3.51
CA ASN A 72 11.56 24.11 2.47
C ASN A 72 10.65 23.67 1.32
N VAL A 73 10.21 22.41 1.28
CA VAL A 73 9.34 21.92 0.20
C VAL A 73 8.00 22.65 0.26
N ARG A 74 7.59 23.18 -0.89
CA ARG A 74 6.31 23.85 -1.12
C ARG A 74 5.58 23.27 -2.33
N ASN A 75 6.31 22.82 -3.34
CA ASN A 75 5.72 22.27 -4.56
C ASN A 75 5.95 20.76 -4.59
N VAL A 76 4.87 19.98 -4.66
CA VAL A 76 4.92 18.51 -4.74
C VAL A 76 4.27 18.08 -6.04
N THR A 77 5.01 17.39 -6.89
CA THR A 77 4.46 16.79 -8.11
C THR A 77 4.48 15.29 -7.99
N ILE A 78 3.33 14.65 -8.07
CA ILE A 78 3.19 13.19 -8.03
C ILE A 78 2.98 12.71 -9.46
N LEU A 79 3.89 11.88 -9.96
CA LEU A 79 3.84 11.27 -11.28
C LEU A 79 3.35 9.83 -11.13
N LEU A 80 2.12 9.53 -11.59
CA LEU A 80 1.58 8.18 -11.67
C LEU A 80 1.90 7.56 -13.02
N SER A 81 2.61 6.43 -13.02
CA SER A 81 2.98 5.71 -14.24
C SER A 81 1.77 5.07 -14.93
N HIS A 82 0.86 4.47 -14.17
CA HIS A 82 -0.35 3.80 -14.65
C HIS A 82 -1.37 3.56 -13.51
N ALA A 83 -2.44 2.81 -13.80
CA ALA A 83 -3.63 2.72 -12.94
C ALA A 83 -3.65 1.57 -11.91
N HIS A 84 -2.64 0.70 -11.83
CA HIS A 84 -2.65 -0.35 -10.82
C HIS A 84 -2.55 0.23 -9.40
N MET A 85 -3.23 -0.44 -8.46
CA MET A 85 -3.48 0.06 -7.12
C MET A 85 -2.21 0.33 -6.33
N ASP A 86 -1.20 -0.52 -6.46
CA ASP A 86 0.08 -0.42 -5.78
C ASP A 86 0.91 0.82 -6.20
N HIS A 87 0.46 1.58 -7.18
CA HIS A 87 1.07 2.83 -7.63
C HIS A 87 0.33 4.09 -7.15
N TRP A 88 -0.84 3.98 -6.51
CA TRP A 88 -1.58 5.16 -6.04
C TRP A 88 -2.27 4.99 -4.67
N GLU A 89 -2.34 3.77 -4.13
CA GLU A 89 -3.03 3.45 -2.88
C GLU A 89 -2.56 4.25 -1.66
N GLY A 90 -1.32 4.74 -1.67
CA GLY A 90 -0.72 5.51 -0.58
C GLY A 90 -1.28 6.92 -0.46
N LEU A 91 -1.94 7.46 -1.50
CA LEU A 91 -2.53 8.81 -1.47
C LEU A 91 -3.49 9.00 -0.28
N LYS A 92 -4.20 7.93 0.11
CA LYS A 92 -5.18 7.97 1.21
C LYS A 92 -4.56 8.03 2.59
N ASP A 93 -3.33 7.54 2.70
CA ASP A 93 -2.62 7.34 3.97
C ASP A 93 -1.57 8.45 4.19
N ALA A 94 -1.42 9.39 3.23
CA ALA A 94 -0.42 10.46 3.30
C ALA A 94 -0.84 11.61 4.23
N ASP A 95 -0.01 11.90 5.23
CA ASP A 95 -0.31 12.90 6.27
C ASP A 95 -0.21 14.35 5.78
N TRP A 96 0.38 14.58 4.60
CA TRP A 96 0.68 15.92 4.11
C TRP A 96 -0.54 16.81 3.81
N PHE A 97 -1.74 16.23 3.68
CA PHE A 97 -2.99 16.98 3.54
C PHE A 97 -3.40 17.67 4.84
N TRP A 98 -2.79 17.26 5.97
CA TRP A 98 -3.15 17.69 7.33
C TRP A 98 -2.07 18.54 7.99
N LEU A 99 -1.01 18.91 7.26
CA LEU A 99 0.07 19.75 7.79
C LEU A 99 -0.38 21.20 7.90
N LYS A 100 -0.99 21.55 9.04
CA LYS A 100 -1.55 22.89 9.32
C LYS A 100 -0.55 24.02 9.07
N ASP A 101 0.72 23.83 9.44
CA ASP A 101 1.75 24.88 9.40
C ASP A 101 2.63 24.86 8.13
N LYS A 102 2.32 24.01 7.15
CA LYS A 102 3.13 23.86 5.93
C LYS A 102 2.28 23.98 4.68
N PRO A 103 2.27 25.14 4.00
CA PRO A 103 1.54 25.28 2.76
C PRO A 103 2.18 24.43 1.67
N LEU A 104 1.36 23.65 0.96
CA LEU A 104 1.79 22.76 -0.12
C LEU A 104 0.94 22.98 -1.36
N ASP A 105 1.58 23.00 -2.52
CA ASP A 105 0.93 22.93 -3.82
C ASP A 105 1.22 21.55 -4.43
N ILE A 106 0.21 20.68 -4.43
CA ILE A 106 0.31 19.29 -4.85
C ILE A 106 -0.33 19.15 -6.24
N THR A 107 0.43 18.67 -7.21
CA THR A 107 -0.06 18.35 -8.55
C THR A 107 0.11 16.87 -8.85
N LEU A 108 -1.00 16.16 -9.07
CA LEU A 108 -1.03 14.78 -9.52
C LEU A 108 -1.05 14.74 -11.05
N LEU A 109 -0.07 14.08 -11.66
CA LEU A 109 0.08 13.94 -13.10
C LEU A 109 0.17 12.46 -13.48
N GLY A 110 -0.44 12.07 -14.59
CA GLY A 110 -0.35 10.71 -15.09
C GLY A 110 -1.24 10.50 -16.31
N PRO A 111 -1.23 9.29 -16.90
CA PRO A 111 -2.15 8.95 -17.98
C PRO A 111 -3.60 9.10 -17.53
N ALA A 112 -4.50 9.36 -18.48
CA ALA A 112 -5.92 9.65 -18.18
C ALA A 112 -6.55 8.54 -17.34
N GLU A 113 -6.23 7.29 -17.66
CA GLU A 113 -6.69 6.12 -16.94
C GLU A 113 -6.25 6.11 -15.46
N ALA A 114 -4.99 6.45 -15.18
CA ALA A 114 -4.45 6.46 -13.82
C ALA A 114 -5.04 7.59 -12.98
N VAL A 115 -5.09 8.81 -13.55
CA VAL A 115 -5.63 9.98 -12.86
C VAL A 115 -7.10 9.79 -12.53
N GLU A 116 -7.90 9.30 -13.48
CA GLU A 116 -9.32 9.06 -13.25
C GLU A 116 -9.56 7.93 -12.24
N THR A 117 -8.78 6.84 -12.33
CA THR A 117 -8.88 5.72 -11.38
C THR A 117 -8.61 6.19 -9.95
N ALA A 118 -7.55 6.96 -9.74
CA ALA A 118 -7.26 7.54 -8.43
C ALA A 118 -8.43 8.41 -7.96
N ARG A 119 -8.90 9.38 -8.76
CA ARG A 119 -10.01 10.27 -8.37
C ARG A 119 -11.29 9.52 -8.02
N VAL A 120 -11.69 8.54 -8.84
CA VAL A 120 -12.90 7.73 -8.61
C VAL A 120 -12.76 6.89 -7.34
N ALA A 121 -11.59 6.30 -7.08
CA ALA A 121 -11.35 5.54 -5.85
C ALA A 121 -11.55 6.40 -4.59
N PHE A 122 -11.19 7.68 -4.65
CA PHE A 122 -11.38 8.66 -3.58
C PHE A 122 -12.77 9.32 -3.53
N ALA A 123 -13.58 9.17 -4.58
CA ALA A 123 -14.97 9.65 -4.60
C ALA A 123 -15.94 8.71 -3.86
N HIS A 124 -15.48 7.53 -3.43
CA HIS A 124 -16.31 6.58 -2.68
C HIS A 124 -16.68 7.16 -1.30
N PRO A 125 -17.92 6.98 -0.79
CA PRO A 125 -18.38 7.58 0.48
C PRO A 125 -17.56 7.21 1.73
N SER A 126 -16.78 6.14 1.66
CA SER A 126 -15.86 5.72 2.75
C SER A 126 -14.57 6.54 2.78
N TYR A 127 -14.32 7.37 1.78
CA TYR A 127 -13.16 8.24 1.67
C TYR A 127 -13.63 9.69 1.53
N VAL A 128 -12.79 10.60 2.02
CA VAL A 128 -12.95 12.03 1.71
C VAL A 128 -12.37 12.23 0.31
N PRO A 129 -13.12 12.82 -0.63
CA PRO A 129 -12.59 13.18 -1.95
C PRO A 129 -11.30 13.97 -1.85
N LEU A 130 -10.32 13.69 -2.71
CA LEU A 130 -9.00 14.35 -2.69
C LEU A 130 -9.13 15.88 -2.78
N GLU A 131 -10.08 16.37 -3.56
CA GLU A 131 -10.37 17.80 -3.70
C GLU A 131 -10.96 18.38 -2.40
N GLN A 132 -11.77 17.61 -1.67
CA GLN A 132 -12.34 18.04 -0.39
C GLN A 132 -11.31 17.99 0.75
N LEU A 133 -10.33 17.08 0.71
CA LEU A 133 -9.22 17.04 1.68
C LEU A 133 -8.43 18.36 1.73
N THR A 134 -8.49 19.16 0.67
CA THR A 134 -7.83 20.47 0.65
C THR A 134 -8.64 21.59 1.30
N SER A 135 -9.95 21.41 1.46
CA SER A 135 -10.84 22.44 2.00
C SER A 135 -10.51 22.73 3.46
N GLY A 136 -10.14 23.98 3.78
CA GLY A 136 -9.74 24.39 5.14
C GLY A 136 -8.29 24.04 5.52
N SER A 137 -7.51 23.46 4.60
CA SER A 137 -6.07 23.23 4.75
C SER A 137 -5.25 24.30 4.02
N ASN A 138 -3.95 24.38 4.31
CA ASN A 138 -3.00 25.19 3.52
C ASN A 138 -2.49 24.44 2.26
N VAL A 139 -3.19 23.38 1.85
CA VAL A 139 -2.82 22.54 0.70
C VAL A 139 -3.68 22.89 -0.50
N ARG A 140 -3.05 23.08 -1.66
CA ARG A 140 -3.74 23.12 -2.95
C ARG A 140 -3.50 21.80 -3.66
N PHE A 141 -4.54 21.22 -4.25
CA PHE A 141 -4.44 19.98 -4.99
C PHE A 141 -5.00 20.16 -6.40
N ARG A 142 -4.25 19.70 -7.39
CA ARG A 142 -4.65 19.63 -8.80
C ARG A 142 -4.33 18.27 -9.37
N ALA A 143 -5.15 17.82 -10.31
CA ALA A 143 -4.91 16.59 -11.07
C ALA A 143 -5.00 16.91 -12.56
N GLU A 144 -3.98 16.51 -13.33
CA GLU A 144 -3.92 16.76 -14.76
C GLU A 144 -3.43 15.52 -15.52
N VAL A 145 -3.88 15.38 -16.75
CA VAL A 145 -3.50 14.27 -17.63
C VAL A 145 -2.17 14.58 -18.31
N LEU A 146 -1.34 13.55 -18.43
CA LEU A 146 -0.16 13.47 -19.29
C LEU A 146 -0.43 12.49 -20.42
N HIS A 147 0.16 12.78 -21.57
CA HIS A 147 0.16 11.87 -22.72
C HIS A 147 1.56 11.32 -22.96
N ALA A 148 1.66 10.12 -23.52
CA ALA A 148 2.94 9.57 -23.95
C ALA A 148 3.54 10.41 -25.10
N GLY A 149 4.85 10.66 -25.06
CA GLY A 149 5.56 11.49 -26.04
C GLY A 149 5.46 13.01 -25.80
N GLU A 150 4.89 13.43 -24.67
CA GLU A 150 4.76 14.82 -24.26
C GLU A 150 6.07 15.33 -23.62
N GLN A 151 6.34 16.63 -23.78
CA GLN A 151 7.30 17.36 -22.96
C GLN A 151 6.61 18.49 -22.21
N ARG A 152 6.90 18.61 -20.92
CA ARG A 152 6.27 19.61 -20.04
C ARG A 152 7.28 20.17 -19.06
N SER A 153 7.29 21.49 -18.88
CA SER A 153 8.06 22.12 -17.81
C SER A 153 7.35 21.92 -16.47
N LEU A 154 8.05 21.37 -15.49
CA LEU A 154 7.63 21.17 -14.11
C LEU A 154 8.55 21.97 -13.18
N GLY A 155 8.25 23.27 -13.03
CA GLY A 155 9.10 24.21 -12.32
C GLY A 155 10.54 24.19 -12.87
N SER A 156 11.53 23.74 -12.08
CA SER A 156 12.93 23.68 -12.53
C SER A 156 13.24 22.47 -13.43
N PHE A 157 12.35 21.48 -13.49
CA PHE A 157 12.56 20.26 -14.28
C PHE A 157 11.88 20.33 -15.65
N LEU A 158 12.52 19.74 -16.65
CA LEU A 158 11.87 19.36 -17.90
C LEU A 158 11.46 17.88 -17.82
N LEU A 159 10.15 17.61 -17.88
CA LEU A 159 9.59 16.27 -17.99
C LEU A 159 9.45 15.89 -19.47
N THR A 160 9.89 14.68 -19.80
CA THR A 160 9.60 13.99 -21.05
C THR A 160 8.93 12.66 -20.73
N THR A 161 7.84 12.34 -21.42
CA THR A 161 7.09 11.08 -21.25
C THR A 161 7.30 10.14 -22.44
N SER A 162 7.22 8.84 -22.22
CA SER A 162 7.33 7.83 -23.27
C SER A 162 6.47 6.61 -22.93
N PRO A 163 5.85 5.91 -23.89
CA PRO A 163 5.02 4.76 -23.59
C PRO A 163 5.87 3.58 -23.10
N LEU A 164 5.38 2.84 -22.12
CA LEU A 164 5.96 1.60 -21.61
C LEU A 164 5.05 0.41 -21.90
N ASN A 165 5.66 -0.77 -21.89
CA ASN A 165 4.95 -2.03 -22.12
C ASN A 165 4.43 -2.61 -20.82
N HIS A 166 3.15 -2.39 -20.51
CA HIS A 166 2.51 -2.98 -19.34
C HIS A 166 1.09 -3.45 -19.63
N TYR A 167 0.68 -4.53 -18.97
CA TYR A 167 -0.61 -5.16 -19.25
C TYR A 167 -1.44 -5.33 -17.99
N SER A 168 -2.75 -5.33 -18.16
CA SER A 168 -3.72 -5.75 -17.15
C SER A 168 -4.66 -6.81 -17.74
N GLY A 169 -5.25 -7.63 -16.87
CA GLY A 169 -6.08 -8.76 -17.28
C GLY A 169 -5.26 -9.96 -17.81
N MET A 170 -5.94 -11.08 -18.04
CA MET A 170 -5.33 -12.31 -18.54
C MET A 170 -6.15 -12.90 -19.69
N GLY A 171 -5.52 -13.72 -20.54
CA GLY A 171 -6.21 -14.35 -21.67
C GLY A 171 -6.90 -13.33 -22.58
N THR A 172 -8.23 -13.42 -22.68
CA THR A 172 -9.06 -12.55 -23.52
C THR A 172 -9.28 -11.14 -22.95
N THR A 173 -9.03 -10.93 -21.66
CA THR A 173 -9.08 -9.60 -21.02
C THR A 173 -7.72 -8.91 -20.98
N LYS A 174 -6.66 -9.56 -21.45
CA LYS A 174 -5.32 -8.96 -21.52
C LYS A 174 -5.39 -7.72 -22.41
N ARG A 175 -5.17 -6.56 -21.80
CA ARG A 175 -5.07 -5.27 -22.49
C ARG A 175 -3.81 -4.56 -22.07
N CYS A 176 -3.22 -3.82 -23.01
CA CYS A 176 -2.15 -2.90 -22.67
C CYS A 176 -2.76 -1.75 -21.85
N LEU A 177 -2.13 -1.40 -20.72
CA LEU A 177 -2.50 -0.23 -19.95
C LEU A 177 -1.85 1.02 -20.57
N ASP A 178 -2.51 2.17 -20.40
CA ASP A 178 -1.86 3.45 -20.70
C ASP A 178 -0.76 3.70 -19.65
N THR A 179 0.44 3.19 -19.93
CA THR A 179 1.57 3.19 -19.01
C THR A 179 2.66 4.09 -19.55
N ILE A 180 3.08 5.04 -18.73
CA ILE A 180 4.02 6.09 -19.11
C ILE A 180 5.27 6.01 -18.24
N GLY A 181 6.42 6.05 -18.90
CA GLY A 181 7.72 6.26 -18.28
C GLY A 181 8.09 7.74 -18.29
N PHE A 182 8.87 8.14 -17.29
CA PHE A 182 9.22 9.54 -17.07
C PHE A 182 10.73 9.75 -17.20
N ARG A 183 11.10 10.84 -17.87
CA ARG A 183 12.46 11.39 -17.86
C ARG A 183 12.39 12.81 -17.34
N LEU A 184 13.05 13.07 -16.21
CA LEU A 184 13.20 14.41 -15.64
C LEU A 184 14.61 14.91 -15.85
N SER A 185 14.74 16.10 -16.42
CA SER A 185 16.03 16.77 -16.63
C SER A 185 16.06 18.07 -15.85
N LEU A 186 17.04 18.21 -14.94
CA LEU A 186 17.33 19.48 -14.28
C LEU A 186 18.42 20.22 -15.07
N ALA A 187 18.21 21.51 -15.36
CA ALA A 187 19.20 22.32 -16.08
C ALA A 187 20.57 22.31 -15.35
N SER A 188 21.62 21.89 -16.07
CA SER A 188 22.98 21.71 -15.50
C SER A 188 23.05 20.78 -14.28
N GLY A 189 22.07 19.90 -14.12
CA GLY A 189 21.94 18.96 -13.01
C GLY A 189 21.67 17.52 -13.46
N PRO A 190 21.10 16.68 -12.60
CA PRO A 190 20.84 15.29 -12.93
C PRO A 190 19.75 15.12 -13.99
N VAL A 191 19.87 14.01 -14.72
CA VAL A 191 18.79 13.43 -15.51
C VAL A 191 18.35 12.13 -14.83
N VAL A 192 17.07 12.01 -14.49
CA VAL A 192 16.49 10.83 -13.84
C VAL A 192 15.45 10.20 -14.76
N ALA A 193 15.58 8.89 -15.02
CA ALA A 193 14.59 8.13 -15.77
C ALA A 193 13.87 7.13 -14.84
N TYR A 194 12.55 7.03 -14.99
CA TYR A 194 11.69 6.10 -14.26
C TYR A 194 10.89 5.25 -15.23
N LEU A 195 11.15 3.95 -15.21
CA LEU A 195 10.50 2.93 -16.03
C LEU A 195 9.83 1.92 -15.10
N SER A 196 8.66 2.27 -14.57
CA SER A 196 7.83 1.34 -13.78
C SER A 196 7.20 0.31 -14.69
N ASP A 197 7.04 -0.91 -14.17
CA ASP A 197 6.15 -1.94 -14.72
C ASP A 197 6.30 -2.05 -16.24
N HIS A 198 7.54 -2.28 -16.67
CA HIS A 198 7.89 -2.28 -18.07
C HIS A 198 8.51 -3.62 -18.46
N GLU A 199 7.86 -4.34 -19.38
CA GLU A 199 8.44 -5.48 -20.09
C GLU A 199 9.31 -4.98 -21.26
N PRO A 200 10.64 -5.12 -21.19
CA PRO A 200 11.53 -4.70 -22.25
C PRO A 200 11.29 -5.55 -23.52
N GLY A 201 11.17 -4.89 -24.67
CA GLY A 201 10.89 -5.57 -25.93
C GLY A 201 11.34 -4.76 -27.14
N THR A 202 11.36 -5.40 -28.31
CA THR A 202 11.80 -4.77 -29.57
C THR A 202 10.97 -3.56 -29.96
N ASP A 203 9.66 -3.62 -29.70
CA ASP A 203 8.69 -2.63 -30.19
C ASP A 203 8.76 -1.30 -29.42
N LEU A 204 9.32 -1.31 -28.21
CA LEU A 204 9.47 -0.15 -27.34
C LEU A 204 10.93 0.17 -27.00
N HIS A 205 11.89 -0.43 -27.72
CA HIS A 205 13.31 -0.13 -27.53
C HIS A 205 13.64 1.35 -27.77
N ALA A 206 12.96 2.00 -28.73
CA ALA A 206 13.10 3.43 -28.96
C ALA A 206 12.57 4.25 -27.77
N SER A 207 11.47 3.82 -27.15
CA SER A 207 10.89 4.46 -25.98
C SER A 207 11.81 4.36 -24.77
N GLU A 208 12.37 3.17 -24.51
CA GLU A 208 13.35 2.94 -23.45
C GLU A 208 14.62 3.75 -23.69
N SER A 209 15.13 3.77 -24.93
CA SER A 209 16.31 4.55 -25.31
C SER A 209 16.09 6.05 -25.11
N LEU A 210 14.91 6.57 -25.46
CA LEU A 210 14.55 7.98 -25.27
C LEU A 210 14.59 8.36 -23.79
N LEU A 211 14.05 7.51 -22.92
CA LEU A 211 14.03 7.77 -21.48
C LEU A 211 15.42 7.67 -20.86
N THR A 212 16.22 6.67 -21.25
CA THR A 212 17.48 6.31 -20.59
C THR A 212 18.72 7.03 -21.14
N ALA A 213 18.69 7.56 -22.36
CA ALA A 213 19.87 8.15 -23.01
C ALA A 213 20.47 9.31 -22.19
N GLY A 214 21.72 9.17 -21.75
CA GLY A 214 22.41 10.19 -20.95
C GLY A 214 21.78 10.45 -19.57
N ALA A 215 20.94 9.52 -19.07
CA ALA A 215 20.43 9.60 -17.71
C ALA A 215 21.57 9.40 -16.70
N SER A 216 21.54 10.14 -15.60
CA SER A 216 22.48 9.96 -14.49
C SER A 216 22.00 8.90 -13.50
N LEU A 217 20.68 8.70 -13.42
CA LEU A 217 20.05 7.65 -12.63
C LEU A 217 18.86 7.08 -13.42
N ILE A 218 18.77 5.76 -13.46
CA ILE A 218 17.65 5.02 -14.03
C ILE A 218 17.06 4.14 -12.94
N LEU A 219 15.76 4.25 -12.70
CA LEU A 219 15.01 3.30 -11.91
C LEU A 219 14.14 2.48 -12.87
N VAL A 220 14.32 1.16 -12.85
CA VAL A 220 13.70 0.23 -13.79
C VAL A 220 13.03 -0.92 -13.06
N ASP A 221 11.91 -1.41 -13.59
CA ASP A 221 11.25 -2.61 -13.14
C ASP A 221 12.18 -3.83 -13.13
N ALA A 222 12.18 -4.54 -12.00
CA ALA A 222 12.90 -5.77 -11.80
C ALA A 222 12.01 -6.77 -11.04
N HIS A 223 10.77 -6.95 -11.51
CA HIS A 223 9.84 -7.90 -10.91
C HIS A 223 10.39 -9.33 -10.94
N TYR A 224 11.00 -9.73 -12.07
CA TYR A 224 11.58 -11.05 -12.27
C TYR A 224 13.09 -11.09 -12.05
N LEU A 225 13.65 -12.30 -11.97
CA LEU A 225 15.08 -12.48 -11.78
C LEU A 225 15.85 -12.52 -13.12
N ASN A 226 15.27 -13.11 -14.17
CA ASN A 226 15.92 -13.32 -15.47
C ASN A 226 15.06 -12.77 -16.61
N ILE A 227 15.69 -12.46 -17.75
CA ILE A 227 14.99 -11.97 -18.95
C ILE A 227 14.08 -13.04 -19.56
N ALA A 228 14.45 -14.31 -19.44
CA ALA A 228 13.61 -15.41 -19.92
C ALA A 228 12.25 -15.50 -19.19
N ASP A 229 12.14 -14.86 -18.02
CA ASP A 229 10.94 -14.86 -17.19
C ASP A 229 10.07 -13.61 -17.42
N HIS A 230 10.49 -12.69 -18.29
CA HIS A 230 9.72 -11.50 -18.65
C HIS A 230 8.33 -11.89 -19.14
N ALA A 231 7.33 -11.33 -18.48
CA ALA A 231 5.93 -11.56 -18.78
C ALA A 231 5.09 -10.48 -18.11
N PHE A 232 3.82 -10.41 -18.52
CA PHE A 232 2.80 -9.55 -17.90
C PHE A 232 3.20 -8.07 -17.80
N GLY A 233 4.09 -7.59 -18.65
CA GLY A 233 4.48 -6.19 -18.61
C GLY A 233 5.55 -5.89 -17.55
N HIS A 234 6.34 -6.87 -17.12
CA HIS A 234 7.43 -6.64 -16.17
C HIS A 234 8.81 -7.06 -16.69
N GLY A 235 9.81 -6.36 -16.17
CA GLY A 235 11.23 -6.54 -16.43
C GLY A 235 11.89 -7.45 -15.41
N SER A 236 13.23 -7.39 -15.36
CA SER A 236 14.01 -8.28 -14.50
C SER A 236 15.31 -7.66 -14.01
N VAL A 237 15.85 -8.26 -12.95
CA VAL A 237 17.18 -7.93 -12.42
C VAL A 237 18.26 -8.10 -13.49
N GLU A 238 18.16 -9.12 -14.35
CA GLU A 238 19.09 -9.31 -15.47
C GLU A 238 19.02 -8.14 -16.47
N HIS A 239 17.83 -7.64 -16.78
CA HIS A 239 17.65 -6.48 -17.66
C HIS A 239 18.28 -5.21 -17.06
N ALA A 240 18.01 -4.93 -15.78
CA ALA A 240 18.64 -3.82 -15.07
C ALA A 240 20.18 -3.90 -15.13
N ALA A 241 20.75 -5.09 -14.96
CA ALA A 241 22.19 -5.30 -15.08
C ALA A 241 22.72 -5.11 -16.51
N ARG A 242 21.95 -5.47 -17.54
CA ARG A 242 22.31 -5.20 -18.96
C ARG A 242 22.30 -3.70 -19.25
N LEU A 243 21.29 -2.96 -18.80
CA LEU A 243 21.26 -1.50 -18.91
C LEU A 243 22.47 -0.86 -18.24
N ALA A 244 22.79 -1.27 -17.01
CA ALA A 244 23.94 -0.77 -16.27
C ALA A 244 25.26 -1.03 -16.99
N ARG A 245 25.43 -2.21 -17.60
CA ARG A 245 26.62 -2.55 -18.40
C ARG A 245 26.78 -1.65 -19.62
N ASN A 246 25.67 -1.30 -20.27
CA ASN A 246 25.68 -0.45 -21.47
C ASN A 246 25.83 1.04 -21.14
N LEU A 247 25.56 1.43 -19.89
CA LEU A 247 25.55 2.82 -19.42
C LEU A 247 26.44 2.96 -18.16
N PRO A 248 27.78 2.87 -18.28
CA PRO A 248 28.68 2.78 -17.13
C PRO A 248 28.69 4.02 -16.21
N GLU A 249 28.32 5.19 -16.76
CA GLU A 249 28.24 6.45 -16.01
C GLU A 249 26.89 6.64 -15.29
N THR A 250 25.94 5.74 -15.52
CA THR A 250 24.56 5.84 -15.01
C THR A 250 24.37 4.92 -13.82
N VAL A 251 23.82 5.41 -12.72
CA VAL A 251 23.36 4.54 -11.63
C VAL A 251 22.04 3.89 -12.03
N VAL A 252 22.02 2.56 -12.17
CA VAL A 252 20.79 1.81 -12.46
C VAL A 252 20.31 1.13 -11.19
N ILE A 253 19.06 1.41 -10.83
CA ILE A 253 18.38 0.87 -9.67
C ILE A 253 17.28 -0.08 -10.16
N ALA A 254 17.42 -1.37 -9.80
CA ALA A 254 16.40 -2.40 -9.96
C ALA A 254 15.34 -2.23 -8.86
N GLY A 255 14.16 -1.72 -9.23
CA GLY A 255 13.02 -1.46 -8.34
C GLY A 255 11.83 -2.37 -8.63
N HIS A 256 10.70 -2.11 -7.97
CA HIS A 256 9.45 -2.86 -8.16
C HIS A 256 9.66 -4.40 -8.09
N THR A 257 10.41 -4.85 -7.09
CA THR A 257 10.78 -6.27 -6.98
C THR A 257 9.58 -7.14 -6.64
N GLY A 258 9.51 -8.32 -7.26
CA GLY A 258 8.39 -9.24 -7.10
C GLY A 258 8.11 -9.58 -5.63
N SER A 259 6.87 -9.39 -5.20
CA SER A 259 6.44 -9.60 -3.80
C SER A 259 6.30 -11.06 -3.38
N LEU A 260 6.55 -12.00 -4.30
CA LEU A 260 6.63 -13.44 -4.03
C LEU A 260 8.07 -13.93 -3.86
N LEU A 261 9.05 -13.12 -4.25
CA LEU A 261 10.46 -13.47 -4.19
C LEU A 261 11.04 -13.15 -2.81
N ALA A 262 11.80 -14.09 -2.25
CA ALA A 262 12.56 -13.85 -1.04
C ALA A 262 13.74 -12.91 -1.30
N ASP A 263 14.17 -12.19 -0.28
CA ASP A 263 15.31 -11.26 -0.38
C ASP A 263 16.58 -11.97 -0.84
N GLU A 264 16.81 -13.20 -0.38
CA GLU A 264 17.96 -14.02 -0.76
C GLU A 264 17.97 -14.33 -2.25
N GLU A 265 16.80 -14.59 -2.86
CA GLU A 265 16.69 -14.90 -4.29
C GLU A 265 16.99 -13.66 -5.13
N ILE A 266 16.45 -12.52 -4.73
CA ILE A 266 16.65 -11.24 -5.42
C ILE A 266 18.12 -10.82 -5.30
N ILE A 267 18.70 -10.88 -4.09
CA ILE A 267 20.11 -10.56 -3.86
C ILE A 267 21.01 -11.51 -4.65
N ALA A 268 20.69 -12.81 -4.68
CA ALA A 268 21.44 -13.77 -5.47
C ALA A 268 21.38 -13.46 -6.97
N ALA A 269 20.23 -13.03 -7.49
CA ALA A 269 20.11 -12.61 -8.89
C ALA A 269 20.97 -11.38 -9.20
N VAL A 270 21.00 -10.38 -8.31
CA VAL A 270 21.88 -9.20 -8.46
C VAL A 270 23.34 -9.65 -8.47
N LEU A 271 23.76 -10.49 -7.52
CA LEU A 271 25.14 -11.00 -7.45
C LEU A 271 25.54 -11.80 -8.69
N ARG A 272 24.60 -12.51 -9.33
CA ARG A 272 24.85 -13.25 -10.56
C ARG A 272 24.94 -12.32 -11.77
N HIS A 273 23.93 -11.47 -11.99
CA HIS A 273 23.76 -10.72 -13.23
C HIS A 273 24.56 -9.42 -13.28
N ALA A 274 24.76 -8.79 -12.12
CA ALA A 274 25.52 -7.56 -11.95
C ALA A 274 26.96 -7.80 -11.45
N ALA A 275 27.48 -9.03 -11.57
CA ALA A 275 28.86 -9.34 -11.22
C ALA A 275 29.83 -8.44 -12.01
N GLY A 276 30.63 -7.63 -11.30
CA GLY A 276 31.56 -6.68 -11.91
C GLY A 276 30.92 -5.41 -12.49
N ILE A 277 29.65 -5.14 -12.17
CA ILE A 277 28.89 -3.96 -12.63
C ILE A 277 28.55 -3.09 -11.41
N ASP A 278 29.45 -2.20 -11.04
CA ASP A 278 29.36 -1.41 -9.79
C ASP A 278 28.23 -0.37 -9.78
N ASN A 279 27.72 -0.02 -10.96
CA ASN A 279 26.66 0.96 -11.15
C ASN A 279 25.24 0.34 -11.17
N CYS A 280 25.10 -0.99 -11.04
CA CYS A 280 23.82 -1.67 -10.88
C CYS A 280 23.50 -1.92 -9.40
N ARG A 281 22.32 -1.52 -8.95
CA ARG A 281 21.90 -1.60 -7.55
C ARG A 281 20.47 -2.13 -7.46
N ILE A 282 20.12 -2.68 -6.30
CA ILE A 282 18.72 -2.96 -5.97
C ILE A 282 18.15 -1.81 -5.14
N ALA A 283 16.91 -1.40 -5.42
CA ALA A 283 16.18 -0.46 -4.60
C ALA A 283 15.94 -1.07 -3.21
N ARG A 284 16.29 -0.35 -2.15
CA ARG A 284 15.90 -0.70 -0.78
C ARG A 284 15.26 0.49 -0.09
N GLU A 285 14.25 0.23 0.71
CA GLU A 285 13.58 1.26 1.51
C GLU A 285 14.57 1.99 2.42
N GLY A 286 14.54 3.31 2.36
CA GLY A 286 15.47 4.19 3.07
C GLY A 286 16.75 4.51 2.31
N ASP A 287 17.00 3.88 1.15
CA ASP A 287 18.13 4.27 0.31
C ASP A 287 18.01 5.73 -0.13
N SER A 288 19.17 6.39 -0.21
CA SER A 288 19.28 7.78 -0.64
C SER A 288 20.51 7.98 -1.52
N TYR A 289 20.33 8.73 -2.60
CA TYR A 289 21.35 9.01 -3.61
C TYR A 289 21.43 10.51 -3.80
N ARG A 290 22.57 11.11 -3.47
CA ARG A 290 22.79 12.55 -3.57
C ARG A 290 23.53 12.89 -4.85
N TRP A 291 23.05 13.88 -5.58
CA TRP A 291 23.76 14.41 -6.75
C TRP A 291 25.03 15.17 -6.35
N SER A 292 26.10 14.98 -7.11
CA SER A 292 27.32 15.78 -7.02
C SER A 292 27.54 16.49 -8.35
N SER A 293 27.37 17.81 -8.39
CA SER A 293 27.63 18.63 -9.58
C SER A 293 29.09 18.56 -10.02
N ARG A 294 30.00 18.43 -9.04
CA ARG A 294 31.44 18.28 -9.28
C ARG A 294 31.77 16.98 -10.01
N GLU A 295 31.12 15.89 -9.63
CA GLU A 295 31.39 14.58 -10.22
C GLU A 295 30.45 14.24 -11.38
N GLY A 296 29.38 15.03 -11.57
CA GLY A 296 28.37 14.78 -12.61
C GLY A 296 27.60 13.47 -12.41
N LYS A 297 27.49 12.97 -11.17
CA LYS A 297 26.86 11.68 -10.87
C LYS A 297 26.18 11.66 -9.50
N PHE A 298 25.30 10.68 -9.32
CA PHE A 298 24.74 10.35 -8.03
C PHE A 298 25.71 9.52 -7.18
N ALA A 299 25.90 9.93 -5.94
CA ALA A 299 26.71 9.26 -4.94
C ALA A 299 25.85 8.79 -3.75
N GLY A 300 26.33 7.73 -3.09
CA GLY A 300 25.67 7.12 -1.93
C GLY A 300 24.90 5.84 -2.27
N ALA A 301 25.02 4.86 -1.37
CA ALA A 301 24.14 3.70 -1.17
C ALA A 301 24.60 3.10 0.16
N HIS A 302 23.87 3.31 1.26
CA HIS A 302 24.25 2.71 2.54
C HIS A 302 23.67 1.29 2.64
N TYR A 303 24.40 0.33 2.07
CA TYR A 303 24.54 -0.96 2.74
C TYR A 303 25.99 -1.09 3.18
N ALA A 304 26.22 -0.96 4.49
CA ALA A 304 27.48 -1.35 5.09
C ALA A 304 27.80 -2.78 4.64
N ARG A 305 28.99 -2.97 4.06
CA ARG A 305 29.59 -4.28 3.81
C ARG A 305 29.22 -5.24 4.94
N ALA A 306 28.87 -6.47 4.59
CA ALA A 306 28.97 -7.61 5.49
C ALA A 306 30.39 -7.67 6.06
N ARG A 307 30.64 -6.96 7.16
CA ARG A 307 31.75 -7.21 8.06
C ARG A 307 31.25 -8.29 9.00
N LYS A 308 31.86 -9.47 8.91
CA LYS A 308 32.06 -10.35 10.05
C LYS A 308 32.65 -9.53 11.20
N THR A 309 31.81 -9.03 12.10
CA THR A 309 32.21 -8.66 13.45
C THR A 309 31.03 -8.95 14.37
N ALA A 310 31.27 -9.89 15.28
CA ALA A 310 30.43 -10.17 16.42
C ALA A 310 30.16 -8.89 17.25
N GLY A 311 29.01 -8.83 17.91
CA GLY A 311 28.67 -7.79 18.89
C GLY A 311 27.48 -6.95 18.46
N GLY A 312 26.29 -7.34 18.93
CA GLY A 312 25.03 -6.66 18.64
C GLY A 312 24.85 -5.34 19.39
N ALA A 313 24.04 -4.46 18.80
CA ALA A 313 23.09 -3.66 19.55
C ALA A 313 21.70 -4.25 19.27
N PRO A 314 20.83 -4.44 20.28
CA PRO A 314 19.50 -4.96 20.04
C PRO A 314 18.70 -3.94 19.21
N PRO A 315 17.77 -4.40 18.35
CA PRO A 315 16.83 -3.51 17.68
C PRO A 315 16.04 -2.73 18.73
N ALA A 316 15.72 -1.47 18.41
CA ALA A 316 14.91 -0.59 19.27
C ALA A 316 13.71 -1.34 19.84
N SER A 317 13.46 -1.15 21.14
CA SER A 317 12.38 -1.80 21.88
C SER A 317 11.04 -1.63 21.15
N GLY A 318 10.18 -2.66 21.16
CA GLY A 318 8.86 -2.62 20.49
C GLY A 318 7.97 -1.45 20.92
N ILE A 319 8.31 -0.79 22.05
CA ILE A 319 7.65 0.40 22.57
C ILE A 319 7.93 1.64 21.70
N GLY A 320 9.15 1.79 21.17
CA GLY A 320 9.50 2.93 20.30
C GLY A 320 8.75 2.91 18.95
N ILE A 321 8.48 1.71 18.44
CA ILE A 321 7.72 1.50 17.19
C ILE A 321 6.22 1.72 17.43
N LEU A 322 5.68 1.14 18.51
CA LEU A 322 4.28 1.33 18.91
C LEU A 322 3.96 2.81 19.19
N LYS A 323 4.91 3.54 19.79
CA LYS A 323 4.84 4.99 20.01
C LYS A 323 4.71 5.75 18.68
N HIS A 324 5.46 5.37 17.66
CA HIS A 324 5.43 6.05 16.36
C HIS A 324 4.10 5.79 15.62
N GLU A 325 3.60 4.56 15.67
CA GLU A 325 2.37 4.14 14.99
C GLU A 325 1.10 4.67 15.65
N LEU A 326 1.08 4.84 16.97
CA LEU A 326 -0.10 5.34 17.71
C LEU A 326 -0.18 6.87 17.76
N ARG A 327 0.93 7.58 17.58
CA ARG A 327 0.94 9.05 17.66
C ARG A 327 0.10 9.70 16.55
N ILE A 328 0.15 9.13 15.34
CA ILE A 328 -0.58 9.61 14.15
C ILE A 328 -2.10 9.48 14.31
N PRO A 329 -2.67 8.30 14.61
CA PRO A 329 -4.11 8.17 14.81
C PRO A 329 -4.63 8.97 16.01
N VAL A 330 -3.84 9.14 17.07
CA VAL A 330 -4.23 9.96 18.23
C VAL A 330 -4.31 11.45 17.89
N HIS A 331 -3.32 12.01 17.18
CA HIS A 331 -3.42 13.39 16.68
C HIS A 331 -4.57 13.60 15.70
N ARG A 332 -4.94 12.57 14.93
CA ARG A 332 -6.09 12.61 14.02
C ARG A 332 -7.41 12.70 14.80
N ILE A 333 -7.55 11.95 15.89
CA ILE A 333 -8.71 12.04 16.79
C ILE A 333 -8.83 13.44 17.38
N LEU A 334 -7.72 14.02 17.89
CA LEU A 334 -7.71 15.39 18.43
C LEU A 334 -8.15 16.42 17.38
N SER A 335 -7.67 16.28 16.15
CA SER A 335 -8.01 17.19 15.06
C SER A 335 -9.48 17.12 14.66
N TYR A 336 -10.07 15.92 14.63
CA TYR A 336 -11.51 15.77 14.39
C TYR A 336 -12.35 16.30 15.54
N CYS A 337 -11.89 16.16 16.79
CA CYS A 337 -12.57 16.75 17.93
C CYS A 337 -12.60 18.28 17.84
N ASP A 338 -11.52 18.91 17.40
CA ASP A 338 -11.48 20.36 17.19
C ASP A 338 -12.43 20.81 16.06
N LEU A 339 -12.43 20.10 14.94
CA LEU A 339 -13.26 20.42 13.78
C LEU A 339 -14.76 20.29 14.09
N LEU A 340 -15.15 19.20 14.76
CA LEU A 340 -16.52 18.99 15.21
C LEU A 340 -16.95 20.08 16.20
N ARG A 341 -16.08 20.49 17.12
CA ARG A 341 -16.40 21.60 18.03
C ARG A 341 -16.64 22.92 17.31
N GLN A 342 -15.88 23.20 16.26
CA GLN A 342 -16.07 24.41 15.45
C GLN A 342 -17.42 24.38 14.70
N GLU A 343 -17.75 23.26 14.05
CA GLU A 343 -19.04 23.10 13.36
C GLU A 343 -20.23 23.23 14.33
N MET A 344 -20.09 22.68 15.53
CA MET A 344 -21.10 22.77 16.59
C MET A 344 -21.30 24.19 17.11
N GLU A 345 -20.21 24.96 17.22
CA GLU A 345 -20.27 26.37 17.63
C GLU A 345 -20.89 27.25 16.54
N GLU A 346 -20.59 26.98 15.27
CA GLU A 346 -21.19 27.64 14.11
C GLU A 346 -22.68 27.31 13.96
N ALA A 347 -23.06 26.05 14.17
CA ALA A 347 -24.45 25.59 14.13
C ALA A 347 -25.27 25.96 15.39
N LYS A 348 -24.61 26.48 16.44
CA LYS A 348 -25.18 26.69 17.79
C LYS A 348 -25.78 25.41 18.41
N ASP A 349 -25.33 24.25 17.95
CA ASP A 349 -25.77 22.94 18.43
C ASP A 349 -24.73 22.39 19.40
N ARG A 350 -25.09 22.32 20.68
CA ARG A 350 -24.19 21.85 21.76
C ARG A 350 -24.45 20.42 22.19
N THR A 351 -25.27 19.67 21.46
CA THR A 351 -25.80 18.37 21.88
C THR A 351 -24.72 17.37 22.29
N TYR A 352 -23.57 17.37 21.62
CA TYR A 352 -22.46 16.42 21.85
C TYR A 352 -21.16 17.07 22.35
N ILE A 353 -21.20 18.32 22.81
CA ILE A 353 -19.96 19.09 23.08
C ILE A 353 -19.13 18.48 24.22
N ASP A 354 -19.80 17.86 25.20
CA ASP A 354 -19.16 17.20 26.33
C ASP A 354 -18.61 15.80 25.96
N ASP A 355 -19.24 15.11 25.02
CA ASP A 355 -18.72 13.85 24.47
C ASP A 355 -17.44 14.09 23.68
N VAL A 356 -17.42 15.11 22.80
CA VAL A 356 -16.23 15.49 22.03
C VAL A 356 -15.08 15.92 22.96
N ARG A 357 -15.38 16.66 24.03
CA ARG A 357 -14.38 16.99 25.07
C ARG A 357 -13.84 15.76 25.79
N THR A 358 -14.67 14.75 26.01
CA THR A 358 -14.25 13.51 26.68
C THR A 358 -13.31 12.71 25.79
N VAL A 359 -13.61 12.60 24.49
CA VAL A 359 -12.72 11.97 23.50
C VAL A 359 -11.42 12.74 23.37
N GLN A 360 -11.48 14.07 23.30
CA GLN A 360 -10.31 14.95 23.27
C GLN A 360 -9.40 14.72 24.48
N LYS A 361 -9.99 14.70 25.70
CA LYS A 361 -9.25 14.46 26.94
C LYS A 361 -8.59 13.08 26.98
N ALA A 362 -9.28 12.03 26.53
CA ALA A 362 -8.72 10.67 26.49
C ALA A 362 -7.57 10.55 25.48
N ALA A 363 -7.68 11.23 24.34
CA ALA A 363 -6.62 11.29 23.33
C ALA A 363 -5.41 12.09 23.82
N ASP A 364 -5.62 13.22 24.51
CA ASP A 364 -4.56 14.00 25.15
C ASP A 364 -3.84 13.20 26.25
N GLU A 365 -4.59 12.43 27.06
CA GLU A 365 -4.04 11.59 28.13
C GLU A 365 -3.20 10.43 27.57
N LEU A 366 -3.65 9.81 26.47
CA LEU A 366 -2.88 8.79 25.76
C LEU A 366 -1.61 9.38 25.14
N LEU A 367 -1.69 10.57 24.54
CA LEU A 367 -0.52 11.26 24.00
C LEU A 367 0.49 11.60 25.11
N PHE A 368 0.01 12.08 26.25
CA PHE A 368 0.83 12.37 27.43
C PHE A 368 1.53 11.12 27.98
N LEU A 369 0.85 9.97 28.03
CA LEU A 369 1.45 8.69 28.44
C LEU A 369 2.53 8.22 27.45
N LEU A 370 2.32 8.43 26.15
CA LEU A 370 3.29 8.13 25.08
C LEU A 370 4.52 9.05 25.10
N GLU A 371 4.41 10.25 25.68
CA GLU A 371 5.50 11.21 25.82
C GLU A 371 6.29 11.01 27.12
N ARG A 372 5.65 10.57 28.22
CA ARG A 372 6.34 10.28 29.50
C ARG A 372 7.34 9.12 29.43
N THR A 373 7.20 8.21 28.48
CA THR A 373 8.16 7.12 28.23
C THR A 373 9.50 7.61 27.66
N ASP A 374 9.62 8.87 27.19
CA ASP A 374 10.92 9.45 26.78
C ASP A 374 11.90 9.61 27.95
N GLN A 375 11.42 9.78 29.19
CA GLN A 375 12.28 10.12 30.32
C GLN A 375 12.87 8.92 31.09
N GLN A 376 12.49 7.69 30.75
CA GLN A 376 13.00 6.48 31.42
C GLN A 376 14.08 5.73 30.63
N GLU A 377 14.21 5.92 29.30
CA GLU A 377 15.27 5.27 28.50
C GLU A 377 16.65 5.96 28.65
N GLU A 378 16.73 7.21 29.13
CA GLU A 378 18.00 7.94 29.33
C GLU A 378 18.74 7.61 30.64
N ARG A 379 18.24 6.70 31.50
CA ARG A 379 18.74 6.51 32.88
C ARG A 379 19.18 5.08 33.25
N VAL A 380 20.06 4.46 32.47
CA VAL A 380 20.76 3.24 32.91
C VAL A 380 22.28 3.40 32.77
N PRO A 381 23.06 3.47 33.87
CA PRO A 381 24.52 3.47 33.83
C PRO A 381 25.06 2.07 33.54
N SER A 382 26.12 2.00 32.73
CA SER A 382 26.84 0.78 32.36
C SER A 382 27.77 0.29 33.48
N GLU A 383 27.67 -0.99 33.85
CA GLU A 383 28.72 -1.73 34.56
C GLU A 383 28.95 -3.14 33.95
N PRO A 384 30.15 -3.73 34.13
CA PRO A 384 30.77 -4.57 33.10
C PRO A 384 30.67 -6.09 33.33
N ALA A 385 30.98 -6.80 32.25
CA ALA A 385 30.82 -8.24 32.04
C ALA A 385 31.71 -9.16 32.91
N SER A 386 31.13 -10.28 33.35
CA SER A 386 31.75 -11.57 33.72
C SER A 386 30.58 -12.56 33.95
N SER A 387 30.53 -13.85 33.58
CA SER A 387 31.49 -14.88 33.23
C SER A 387 30.79 -15.99 32.42
N VAL A 388 31.53 -16.69 31.57
CA VAL A 388 31.13 -17.82 30.72
C VAL A 388 31.17 -19.15 31.47
N MET A 389 30.34 -20.13 31.04
CA MET A 389 30.55 -21.61 30.92
C MET A 389 29.38 -22.46 31.50
N PRO A 390 29.21 -23.76 31.15
CA PRO A 390 29.24 -24.42 29.82
C PRO A 390 28.03 -25.37 29.59
N VAL A 391 27.96 -25.99 28.40
CA VAL A 391 26.90 -26.91 27.92
C VAL A 391 27.24 -28.39 28.18
N ALA A 392 26.18 -29.21 28.33
CA ALA A 392 26.00 -30.66 28.01
C ALA A 392 25.77 -31.60 29.23
N PRO A 393 25.16 -32.80 29.09
CA PRO A 393 24.60 -33.47 27.90
C PRO A 393 23.19 -34.10 28.05
N GLU A 394 22.74 -34.64 26.92
CA GLU A 394 21.54 -35.41 26.58
C GLU A 394 21.63 -36.88 27.08
N ASN A 395 20.62 -37.39 27.81
CA ASN A 395 19.94 -38.69 27.57
C ASN A 395 19.09 -39.23 28.75
N ALA A 396 17.93 -39.80 28.35
CA ALA A 396 17.07 -40.81 28.99
C ALA A 396 15.92 -40.33 29.93
N PRO A 397 14.83 -41.12 30.07
CA PRO A 397 13.92 -41.66 29.04
C PRO A 397 12.43 -41.35 29.34
N LEU A 398 11.56 -41.46 28.31
CA LEU A 398 10.10 -41.31 28.42
C LEU A 398 9.42 -42.44 29.20
N PRO A 399 8.38 -42.12 30.00
CA PRO A 399 7.17 -42.94 29.98
C PRO A 399 5.85 -42.14 30.03
N GLY A 400 4.95 -42.48 29.10
CA GLY A 400 3.56 -42.87 29.43
C GLY A 400 2.54 -41.84 29.92
N THR A 401 1.77 -41.32 28.96
CA THR A 401 0.33 -40.97 28.98
C THR A 401 -0.46 -41.10 30.31
N ARG A 402 -1.03 -39.99 30.81
CA ARG A 402 -2.49 -39.65 30.72
C ARG A 402 -2.88 -38.44 31.59
N SER A 403 -3.75 -37.62 30.97
CA SER A 403 -4.82 -36.78 31.55
C SER A 403 -4.44 -35.51 32.32
N GLU A 404 -4.38 -34.39 31.58
CA GLU A 404 -4.66 -33.07 32.12
C GLU A 404 -6.00 -32.59 31.56
N SER A 405 -7.02 -32.60 32.41
CA SER A 405 -8.22 -31.80 32.26
C SER A 405 -8.08 -30.56 33.15
N GLU A 406 -8.26 -29.39 32.51
CA GLU A 406 -8.64 -28.09 33.11
C GLU A 406 -7.56 -27.47 34.04
N ILE A 407 -7.04 -26.27 33.77
CA ILE A 407 -7.76 -24.98 33.76
C ILE A 407 -6.98 -23.94 32.91
N GLY A 408 -7.69 -23.20 32.06
CA GLY A 408 -7.42 -21.77 31.83
C GLY A 408 -6.68 -21.31 30.56
N ALA A 409 -7.15 -21.65 29.35
CA ALA A 409 -6.74 -20.96 28.13
C ALA A 409 -7.64 -19.74 27.83
N SER A 410 -7.04 -18.55 27.72
CA SER A 410 -7.60 -17.42 26.96
C SER A 410 -7.27 -17.56 25.47
N PRO A 411 -8.10 -17.01 24.56
CA PRO A 411 -8.41 -17.67 23.30
C PRO A 411 -7.39 -17.42 22.18
N SER A 412 -6.95 -18.53 21.58
CA SER A 412 -6.26 -18.63 20.30
C SER A 412 -7.24 -18.59 19.10
N SER A 413 -6.76 -18.06 17.98
CA SER A 413 -7.20 -18.27 16.58
C SER A 413 -8.69 -18.08 16.23
N SER A 414 -9.06 -16.88 15.77
CA SER A 414 -10.33 -16.70 15.06
C SER A 414 -10.27 -17.32 13.65
N ALA A 415 -11.18 -18.23 13.33
CA ALA A 415 -11.35 -18.79 11.98
C ALA A 415 -11.49 -17.68 10.90
N PRO A 416 -10.99 -17.91 9.67
CA PRO A 416 -10.92 -16.88 8.62
C PRO A 416 -12.28 -16.36 8.14
N GLY A 417 -13.39 -17.08 8.37
CA GLY A 417 -14.76 -16.61 8.14
C GLY A 417 -15.69 -17.73 7.66
N ARG A 418 -16.97 -17.44 7.46
CA ARG A 418 -17.97 -18.34 6.87
C ARG A 418 -18.39 -17.86 5.48
N ILE A 419 -18.31 -18.72 4.48
CA ILE A 419 -18.62 -18.40 3.08
C ILE A 419 -19.79 -19.28 2.62
N LEU A 420 -20.76 -18.67 1.94
CA LEU A 420 -21.80 -19.38 1.20
C LEU A 420 -21.38 -19.48 -0.27
N VAL A 421 -21.29 -20.69 -0.81
CA VAL A 421 -21.02 -20.93 -2.23
C VAL A 421 -22.30 -21.43 -2.90
N VAL A 422 -22.72 -20.77 -3.96
CA VAL A 422 -23.98 -21.03 -4.66
C VAL A 422 -23.71 -21.31 -6.13
N SER A 423 -24.07 -22.50 -6.59
CA SER A 423 -23.91 -22.93 -8.00
C SER A 423 -24.85 -24.09 -8.27
N HIS A 424 -25.40 -24.14 -9.49
CA HIS A 424 -26.23 -25.26 -9.94
C HIS A 424 -25.40 -26.47 -10.41
N ASP A 425 -24.08 -26.33 -10.52
CA ASP A 425 -23.13 -27.38 -10.88
C ASP A 425 -22.47 -27.97 -9.63
N GLU A 426 -22.79 -29.24 -9.34
CA GLU A 426 -22.24 -29.97 -8.18
C GLU A 426 -20.71 -30.05 -8.21
N ALA A 427 -20.09 -30.15 -9.39
CA ALA A 427 -18.64 -30.20 -9.51
C ALA A 427 -18.00 -28.88 -9.10
N THR A 428 -18.59 -27.75 -9.50
CA THR A 428 -18.19 -26.42 -9.05
C THR A 428 -18.30 -26.28 -7.53
N LEU A 429 -19.42 -26.73 -6.94
CA LEU A 429 -19.63 -26.68 -5.49
C LEU A 429 -18.55 -27.46 -4.73
N ASP A 430 -18.23 -28.69 -5.17
CA ASP A 430 -17.21 -29.53 -4.54
C ASP A 430 -15.81 -28.92 -4.63
N VAL A 431 -15.41 -28.45 -5.82
CA VAL A 431 -14.08 -27.85 -6.04
C VAL A 431 -13.90 -26.58 -5.22
N LEU A 432 -14.86 -25.65 -5.25
CA LEU A 432 -14.78 -24.40 -4.50
C LEU A 432 -14.85 -24.62 -2.99
N SER A 433 -15.69 -25.55 -2.55
CA SER A 433 -15.79 -25.91 -1.14
C SER A 433 -14.47 -26.47 -0.60
N ARG A 434 -13.85 -27.43 -1.30
CA ARG A 434 -12.54 -27.99 -0.90
C ARG A 434 -11.44 -26.94 -0.92
N PHE A 435 -11.40 -26.10 -1.95
CA PHE A 435 -10.41 -25.04 -2.07
C PHE A 435 -10.49 -24.06 -0.89
N LEU A 436 -11.67 -23.50 -0.62
CA LEU A 436 -11.88 -22.51 0.45
C LEU A 436 -11.75 -23.14 1.84
N ALA A 437 -12.24 -24.36 2.04
CA ALA A 437 -12.06 -25.10 3.28
C ALA A 437 -10.57 -25.38 3.57
N GLY A 438 -9.78 -25.70 2.52
CA GLY A 438 -8.33 -25.86 2.62
C GLY A 438 -7.58 -24.57 3.01
N LYS A 439 -8.22 -23.40 2.85
CA LYS A 439 -7.74 -22.09 3.34
C LYS A 439 -8.30 -21.72 4.72
N GLY A 440 -9.03 -22.63 5.36
CA GLY A 440 -9.55 -22.51 6.72
C GLY A 440 -10.96 -21.92 6.82
N TYR A 441 -11.61 -21.58 5.70
CA TYR A 441 -12.98 -21.03 5.73
C TYR A 441 -14.01 -22.10 6.08
N ARG A 442 -15.07 -21.70 6.80
CA ARG A 442 -16.26 -22.54 6.96
C ARG A 442 -17.14 -22.35 5.74
N VAL A 443 -17.26 -23.38 4.90
CA VAL A 443 -18.04 -23.28 3.66
C VAL A 443 -19.40 -23.94 3.85
N THR A 444 -20.46 -23.22 3.47
CA THR A 444 -21.80 -23.77 3.24
C THR A 444 -22.07 -23.72 1.74
N VAL A 445 -22.72 -24.74 1.20
CA VAL A 445 -23.05 -24.84 -0.22
C VAL A 445 -24.56 -24.80 -0.41
N ALA A 446 -25.01 -24.14 -1.49
CA ALA A 446 -26.40 -24.15 -1.93
C ALA A 446 -26.46 -24.42 -3.44
N ALA A 447 -27.31 -25.36 -3.85
CA ALA A 447 -27.48 -25.69 -5.26
C ALA A 447 -28.42 -24.73 -6.01
N GLU A 448 -29.19 -23.92 -5.27
CA GLU A 448 -30.23 -23.05 -5.82
C GLU A 448 -30.22 -21.67 -5.17
N GLY A 449 -30.53 -20.63 -5.95
CA GLY A 449 -30.56 -19.25 -5.44
C GLY A 449 -31.65 -19.00 -4.39
N ARG A 450 -32.77 -19.74 -4.42
CA ARG A 450 -33.82 -19.63 -3.38
C ARG A 450 -33.32 -20.15 -2.03
N GLN A 451 -32.61 -21.27 -2.03
CA GLN A 451 -31.93 -21.81 -0.86
C GLN A 451 -30.91 -20.79 -0.32
N ALA A 452 -30.14 -20.13 -1.19
CA ALA A 452 -29.18 -19.12 -0.77
C ALA A 452 -29.82 -17.93 -0.05
N ILE A 453 -30.99 -17.45 -0.52
CA ILE A 453 -31.73 -16.36 0.14
C ILE A 453 -32.24 -16.81 1.52
N GLU A 454 -32.77 -18.03 1.62
CA GLU A 454 -33.25 -18.62 2.88
C GLU A 454 -32.09 -18.81 3.88
N ASP A 455 -30.97 -19.37 3.42
CA ASP A 455 -29.78 -19.57 4.23
C ASP A 455 -29.23 -18.27 4.81
N VAL A 456 -29.16 -17.21 4.00
CA VAL A 456 -28.74 -15.87 4.47
C VAL A 456 -29.73 -15.25 5.48
N GLY A 457 -31.01 -15.65 5.41
CA GLY A 457 -32.03 -15.29 6.38
C GLY A 457 -31.83 -15.98 7.73
N HIS A 458 -31.42 -17.25 7.73
CA HIS A 458 -31.25 -18.06 8.94
C HIS A 458 -29.86 -17.99 9.56
N GLN A 459 -28.82 -17.71 8.77
CA GLN A 459 -27.43 -17.80 9.20
C GLN A 459 -26.64 -16.57 8.72
N SER A 460 -25.61 -16.20 9.50
CA SER A 460 -24.69 -15.14 9.12
C SER A 460 -23.54 -15.69 8.29
N TYR A 461 -23.36 -15.13 7.10
CA TYR A 461 -22.21 -15.39 6.23
C TYR A 461 -21.34 -14.15 6.13
N ASP A 462 -20.03 -14.33 6.03
CA ASP A 462 -19.04 -13.26 5.82
C ASP A 462 -18.88 -12.89 4.34
N LEU A 463 -19.24 -13.80 3.43
CA LEU A 463 -19.24 -13.58 1.99
C LEU A 463 -20.16 -14.60 1.30
N VAL A 464 -20.75 -14.20 0.16
CA VAL A 464 -21.44 -15.10 -0.77
C VAL A 464 -20.68 -15.14 -2.10
N LEU A 465 -20.33 -16.34 -2.55
CA LEU A 465 -19.82 -16.60 -3.89
C LEU A 465 -20.95 -17.23 -4.69
N LEU A 466 -21.43 -16.55 -5.73
CA LEU A 466 -22.73 -16.82 -6.35
C LEU A 466 -22.61 -16.94 -7.86
N GLU A 467 -23.02 -18.06 -8.43
CA GLU A 467 -23.13 -18.23 -9.87
C GLU A 467 -24.21 -17.32 -10.47
N ALA A 468 -23.88 -16.62 -11.56
CA ALA A 468 -24.78 -15.69 -12.22
C ALA A 468 -25.85 -16.43 -13.05
N ASP A 469 -25.45 -17.47 -13.78
CA ASP A 469 -26.34 -18.25 -14.63
C ASP A 469 -26.85 -19.47 -13.87
N MET A 470 -28.10 -19.37 -13.38
CA MET A 470 -28.77 -20.44 -12.65
C MET A 470 -30.19 -20.66 -13.20
N PRO A 471 -30.69 -21.91 -13.29
CA PRO A 471 -31.93 -22.22 -14.00
C PRO A 471 -33.22 -21.63 -13.41
N SER A 472 -33.32 -21.57 -12.07
CA SER A 472 -34.57 -21.21 -11.38
C SER A 472 -34.69 -19.71 -11.10
N ILE A 473 -33.63 -19.12 -10.57
CA ILE A 473 -33.51 -17.69 -10.27
C ILE A 473 -32.09 -17.30 -10.64
N SER A 474 -31.91 -16.23 -11.41
CA SER A 474 -30.57 -15.79 -11.81
C SER A 474 -29.78 -15.32 -10.58
N GLY A 475 -28.45 -15.43 -10.63
CA GLY A 475 -27.60 -14.89 -9.57
C GLY A 475 -27.77 -13.37 -9.42
N LEU A 476 -28.05 -12.66 -10.52
CA LEU A 476 -28.39 -11.23 -10.49
C LEU A 476 -29.66 -10.99 -9.66
N ASP A 477 -30.73 -11.75 -9.88
CA ASP A 477 -31.98 -11.64 -9.11
C ASP A 477 -31.76 -11.97 -7.63
N VAL A 478 -30.92 -12.96 -7.33
CA VAL A 478 -30.52 -13.28 -5.95
C VAL A 478 -29.80 -12.09 -5.31
N VAL A 479 -28.85 -11.44 -6.00
CA VAL A 479 -28.20 -10.22 -5.50
C VAL A 479 -29.25 -9.14 -5.19
N HIS A 480 -30.16 -8.86 -6.11
CA HIS A 480 -31.22 -7.87 -5.89
C HIS A 480 -32.08 -8.22 -4.67
N ALA A 481 -32.45 -9.49 -4.49
CA ALA A 481 -33.20 -9.95 -3.34
C ALA A 481 -32.42 -9.76 -2.02
N LEU A 482 -31.14 -10.12 -1.99
CA LEU A 482 -30.27 -9.94 -0.83
C LEU A 482 -30.08 -8.46 -0.48
N ARG A 483 -30.01 -7.57 -1.48
CA ARG A 483 -29.85 -6.12 -1.26
C ARG A 483 -31.07 -5.44 -0.66
N LYS A 484 -32.25 -6.06 -0.72
CA LYS A 484 -33.44 -5.57 0.00
C LYS A 484 -33.32 -5.70 1.52
N THR A 485 -32.47 -6.61 2.00
CA THR A 485 -32.36 -6.92 3.44
C THR A 485 -30.96 -6.70 4.02
N ARG A 486 -29.92 -6.67 3.19
CA ARG A 486 -28.51 -6.55 3.60
C ARG A 486 -27.76 -5.53 2.75
N GLY A 487 -27.04 -4.62 3.41
CA GLY A 487 -26.12 -3.70 2.73
C GLY A 487 -24.90 -4.40 2.12
N LYS A 488 -24.24 -3.76 1.15
CA LYS A 488 -23.02 -4.29 0.49
C LYS A 488 -21.87 -4.57 1.47
N ALA A 489 -21.73 -3.74 2.49
CA ALA A 489 -20.71 -3.91 3.53
C ALA A 489 -21.05 -5.04 4.53
N ASP A 490 -22.34 -5.32 4.70
CA ASP A 490 -22.82 -6.32 5.64
C ASP A 490 -22.75 -7.73 5.07
N LEU A 491 -23.03 -7.87 3.77
CA LEU A 491 -22.92 -9.14 3.07
C LEU A 491 -22.28 -8.92 1.70
N PRO A 492 -20.95 -9.05 1.61
CA PRO A 492 -20.25 -9.04 0.35
C PRO A 492 -20.71 -10.18 -0.55
N VAL A 493 -20.95 -9.87 -1.83
CA VAL A 493 -21.30 -10.87 -2.85
C VAL A 493 -20.33 -10.76 -4.02
N ILE A 494 -19.70 -11.89 -4.38
CA ILE A 494 -18.92 -12.07 -5.61
C ILE A 494 -19.76 -12.89 -6.59
N LEU A 495 -20.06 -12.33 -7.76
CA LEU A 495 -20.73 -13.07 -8.85
C LEU A 495 -19.72 -13.87 -9.68
N VAL A 496 -20.06 -15.11 -10.02
CA VAL A 496 -19.32 -15.98 -10.94
C VAL A 496 -20.04 -16.01 -12.28
N LEU A 497 -19.45 -15.37 -13.30
CA LEU A 497 -20.01 -15.22 -14.65
C LEU A 497 -19.62 -16.39 -15.55
N SER A 498 -20.48 -16.74 -16.50
CA SER A 498 -20.18 -17.76 -17.53
C SER A 498 -19.19 -17.30 -18.59
N SER A 499 -19.03 -15.99 -18.80
CA SER A 499 -18.15 -15.43 -19.82
C SER A 499 -17.47 -14.13 -19.40
N GLU A 500 -16.43 -13.75 -20.15
CA GLU A 500 -15.69 -12.50 -19.93
C GLU A 500 -16.25 -11.27 -20.69
N GLN A 501 -17.51 -11.33 -21.13
CA GLN A 501 -18.09 -10.22 -21.88
C GLN A 501 -18.28 -8.98 -21.01
N ARG A 502 -17.78 -7.83 -21.48
CA ARG A 502 -17.86 -6.54 -20.78
C ARG A 502 -19.28 -6.19 -20.32
N SER A 503 -20.28 -6.46 -21.15
CA SER A 503 -21.69 -6.25 -20.82
C SER A 503 -22.13 -7.02 -19.56
N GLN A 504 -21.68 -8.27 -19.38
CA GLN A 504 -22.00 -9.08 -18.21
C GLN A 504 -21.31 -8.56 -16.94
N TYR A 505 -20.07 -8.09 -17.04
CA TYR A 505 -19.38 -7.45 -15.91
C TYR A 505 -20.08 -6.16 -15.46
N GLU A 506 -20.46 -5.30 -16.42
CA GLU A 506 -21.20 -4.07 -16.13
C GLU A 506 -22.55 -4.36 -15.48
N GLU A 507 -23.28 -5.36 -15.97
CA GLU A 507 -24.56 -5.80 -15.41
C GLU A 507 -24.40 -6.39 -13.99
N ALA A 508 -23.38 -7.24 -13.78
CA ALA A 508 -23.07 -7.83 -12.49
C ALA A 508 -22.78 -6.77 -11.43
N LEU A 509 -21.97 -5.75 -11.73
CA LEU A 509 -21.68 -4.68 -10.77
C LEU A 509 -22.90 -3.78 -10.52
N ARG A 510 -23.70 -3.49 -11.55
CA ARG A 510 -24.95 -2.70 -11.43
C ARG A 510 -26.01 -3.40 -10.58
N SER A 511 -26.02 -4.74 -10.54
CA SER A 511 -26.96 -5.50 -9.70
C SER A 511 -26.79 -5.25 -8.18
N GLY A 512 -25.66 -4.68 -7.79
CA GLY A 512 -25.31 -4.47 -6.39
C GLY A 512 -24.34 -5.50 -5.84
N ALA A 513 -23.76 -6.38 -6.67
CA ALA A 513 -22.63 -7.19 -6.26
C ALA A 513 -21.46 -6.30 -5.81
N ASN A 514 -20.59 -6.86 -4.97
CA ASN A 514 -19.36 -6.18 -4.55
C ASN A 514 -18.26 -6.39 -5.58
N ASP A 515 -18.27 -7.54 -6.22
CA ASP A 515 -17.30 -7.91 -7.23
C ASP A 515 -17.87 -9.01 -8.15
N CYS A 516 -17.20 -9.28 -9.26
CA CYS A 516 -17.50 -10.40 -10.13
C CYS A 516 -16.23 -10.99 -10.77
N THR A 517 -16.26 -12.28 -11.06
CA THR A 517 -15.20 -13.06 -11.71
C THR A 517 -15.83 -13.97 -12.75
N ALA A 518 -15.15 -14.22 -13.87
CA ALA A 518 -15.64 -15.13 -14.91
C ALA A 518 -15.00 -16.52 -14.79
N ARG A 519 -15.65 -17.51 -15.41
CA ARG A 519 -15.05 -18.82 -15.69
C ARG A 519 -14.12 -18.72 -16.92
N PRO A 520 -12.99 -19.44 -16.96
CA PRO A 520 -12.48 -20.36 -15.92
C PRO A 520 -11.97 -19.62 -14.67
N LEU A 521 -12.22 -20.17 -13.48
CA LEU A 521 -11.87 -19.53 -12.21
C LEU A 521 -10.36 -19.57 -11.94
N ASP A 522 -9.76 -18.40 -11.77
CA ASP A 522 -8.41 -18.26 -11.21
C ASP A 522 -8.50 -18.30 -9.67
N PHE A 523 -8.08 -19.43 -9.08
CA PHE A 523 -8.17 -19.67 -7.64
C PHE A 523 -7.32 -18.69 -6.80
N PRO A 524 -6.06 -18.39 -7.15
CA PRO A 524 -5.30 -17.33 -6.50
C PRO A 524 -6.00 -15.96 -6.49
N ILE A 525 -6.52 -15.51 -7.63
CA ILE A 525 -7.20 -14.21 -7.73
C ILE A 525 -8.53 -14.24 -6.95
N LEU A 526 -9.30 -15.32 -7.07
CA LEU A 526 -10.53 -15.51 -6.32
C LEU A 526 -10.27 -15.46 -4.81
N LEU A 527 -9.20 -16.11 -4.34
CA LEU A 527 -8.82 -16.09 -2.93
C LEU A 527 -8.48 -14.68 -2.46
N ALA A 528 -7.70 -13.92 -3.23
CA ALA A 528 -7.36 -12.54 -2.88
C ALA A 528 -8.61 -11.64 -2.77
N ARG A 529 -9.58 -11.82 -3.69
CA ARG A 529 -10.88 -11.11 -3.65
C ARG A 529 -11.71 -11.50 -2.42
N VAL A 530 -11.77 -12.79 -2.11
CA VAL A 530 -12.46 -13.33 -0.92
C VAL A 530 -11.84 -12.77 0.35
N GLU A 531 -10.52 -12.85 0.50
CA GLU A 531 -9.78 -12.35 1.67
C GLU A 531 -10.02 -10.84 1.87
N SER A 532 -9.94 -10.07 0.79
CA SER A 532 -10.15 -8.61 0.83
C SER A 532 -11.56 -8.25 1.30
N LEU A 533 -12.58 -8.90 0.76
CA LEU A 533 -13.99 -8.60 1.09
C LEU A 533 -14.38 -9.11 2.49
N VAL A 534 -13.86 -10.27 2.91
CA VAL A 534 -14.08 -10.79 4.28
C VAL A 534 -13.40 -9.89 5.31
N ALA A 535 -12.17 -9.43 5.04
CA ALA A 535 -11.47 -8.49 5.90
C ALA A 535 -12.23 -7.17 6.03
N LEU A 536 -12.73 -6.63 4.92
CA LEU A 536 -13.55 -5.42 4.90
C LEU A 536 -14.82 -5.58 5.76
N ARG A 537 -15.58 -6.68 5.58
CA ARG A 537 -16.79 -6.95 6.36
C ARG A 537 -16.50 -7.10 7.86
N LYS A 538 -15.38 -7.75 8.22
CA LYS A 538 -14.95 -7.86 9.62
C LYS A 538 -14.60 -6.50 10.22
N ALA A 539 -13.90 -5.63 9.47
CA ALA A 539 -13.57 -4.28 9.91
C ALA A 539 -14.83 -3.43 10.14
N VAL A 540 -15.80 -3.49 9.23
CA VAL A 540 -17.09 -2.79 9.38
C VAL A 540 -17.87 -3.31 10.59
N ALA A 541 -17.92 -4.63 10.80
CA ALA A 541 -18.57 -5.22 11.96
C ALA A 541 -17.90 -4.82 13.28
N LEU A 542 -16.57 -4.70 13.30
CA LEU A 542 -15.82 -4.23 14.45
C LEU A 542 -16.12 -2.75 14.74
N SER A 543 -16.11 -1.88 13.73
CA SER A 543 -16.45 -0.45 13.89
C SER A 543 -17.80 -0.28 14.56
N ARG A 544 -18.83 -0.96 14.04
CA ARG A 544 -20.20 -0.88 14.60
C ARG A 544 -20.30 -1.41 16.03
N ARG A 545 -19.56 -2.46 16.37
CA ARG A 545 -19.52 -2.97 17.75
C ARG A 545 -18.88 -1.96 18.70
N LEU A 546 -17.80 -1.33 18.26
CA LEU A 546 -17.11 -0.30 19.04
C LEU A 546 -18.02 0.93 19.23
N GLU A 547 -18.72 1.37 18.18
CA GLU A 547 -19.72 2.45 18.24
C GLU A 547 -20.87 2.11 19.22
N GLN A 548 -21.36 0.87 19.22
CA GLN A 548 -22.39 0.40 20.16
C GLN A 548 -21.89 0.33 21.60
N GLN A 549 -20.63 -0.06 21.83
CA GLN A 549 -20.04 -0.08 23.18
C GLN A 549 -19.80 1.32 23.74
N LEU A 550 -19.37 2.26 22.89
CA LEU A 550 -19.17 3.66 23.26
C LEU A 550 -20.51 4.36 23.57
N SER A 551 -21.56 4.06 22.82
CA SER A 551 -22.92 4.59 23.09
C SER A 551 -23.60 3.94 24.29
N GLY A 552 -23.32 2.66 24.60
CA GLY A 552 -23.87 1.97 25.78
C GLY A 552 -23.24 2.37 27.11
N SER A 553 -21.95 2.77 27.12
CA SER A 553 -21.22 3.13 28.34
C SER A 553 -21.62 4.50 28.92
N SER A 554 -22.23 5.37 28.11
CA SER A 554 -22.75 6.67 28.57
C SER A 554 -24.12 6.58 29.28
N GLY A 555 -24.84 5.45 29.16
CA GLY A 555 -26.16 5.25 29.75
C GLY A 555 -26.19 4.77 31.20
N ASP A 556 -25.07 4.23 31.72
CA ASP A 556 -25.04 3.56 33.03
C ASP A 556 -24.46 4.41 34.17
N ARG A 557 -23.98 5.64 33.87
CA ARG A 557 -23.43 6.57 34.89
C ARG A 557 -24.44 7.55 35.47
N THR A 558 -25.69 7.55 35.00
CA THR A 558 -26.72 8.49 35.46
C THR A 558 -27.65 7.92 36.54
N SER A 559 -27.53 6.64 36.93
CA SER A 559 -28.39 5.99 37.93
C SER A 559 -27.80 5.93 39.36
N GLU A 560 -26.51 6.21 39.57
CA GLU A 560 -25.88 6.12 40.91
C GLU A 560 -25.66 7.46 41.65
N SER A 561 -26.10 8.61 41.10
CA SER A 561 -25.91 9.92 41.78
C SER A 561 -27.18 10.56 42.37
N GLN A 562 -28.33 9.88 42.35
CA GLN A 562 -29.54 10.33 43.04
C GLN A 562 -29.81 9.46 44.28
N GLY A 563 -29.03 9.67 45.32
CA GLY A 563 -29.15 8.91 46.57
C GLY A 563 -28.26 9.42 47.69
N GLN A 564 -28.15 10.73 47.88
CA GLN A 564 -27.75 11.37 49.14
C GLN A 564 -28.53 12.65 49.36
#